data_AF-A0A1Y2GLS7-F1
#
_entry.id   AF-A0A1Y2GLS7-F1
#
_cell.length_a   1.000
_cell.length_b   1.000
_cell.length_c   1.000
_cell.angle_alpha   90.00
_cell.angle_beta   90.00
_cell.angle_gamma   90.00
#
_symmetry.space_group_name_H-M   'P 1'
#
loop_
_entity.id
_entity.type
_entity.pdbx_description
1 polymer ?
#
loop_
_entity_poly.entity_id
_entity_poly.type
_entity_poly.pdbx_seq_one_letter_code
_entity_poly.pdbx_strand_id
1 'polypeptide(L)'
;MAASAEPDRSTTESQPFKEQQWQHQDPNWAPLPRAHTQYDRANRSGAKKEKEGDKDEGEEEDEYEKRIKRTGCSTENEALQLCYAEKHDWRACKDAMNAFRECWKRNGNVQAEV
;
A
#
# COMPACT_ATOMS: atom_id res chain seq x y z
N MET A 1 33.87 -16.55 -50.31
CA MET A 1 34.84 -16.29 -49.21
C MET A 1 34.78 -14.80 -48.89
N ALA A 2 34.81 -14.45 -47.60
CA ALA A 2 34.53 -13.15 -46.95
C ALA A 2 33.03 -12.76 -46.94
N ALA A 3 32.25 -12.78 -45.84
CA ALA A 3 32.38 -12.38 -44.43
C ALA A 3 31.95 -10.92 -44.20
N SER A 4 30.78 -10.73 -43.58
CA SER A 4 30.38 -9.61 -42.70
C SER A 4 28.97 -9.97 -42.16
N ALA A 5 28.89 -10.67 -41.04
CA ALA A 5 28.81 -10.11 -39.67
C ALA A 5 27.38 -9.68 -39.31
N GLU A 6 26.68 -10.61 -38.66
CA GLU A 6 25.43 -10.36 -37.94
C GLU A 6 25.76 -9.63 -36.62
N PRO A 7 24.98 -8.62 -36.19
CA PRO A 7 25.20 -8.03 -34.88
C PRO A 7 24.69 -8.98 -33.79
N ASP A 8 25.65 -9.70 -33.22
CA ASP A 8 25.59 -10.45 -31.97
C ASP A 8 25.12 -9.53 -30.83
N ARG A 9 23.84 -9.61 -30.46
CA ARG A 9 23.28 -8.88 -29.30
C ARG A 9 23.45 -9.72 -28.03
N SER A 10 24.69 -10.09 -27.75
CA SER A 10 25.10 -10.72 -26.50
C SER A 10 25.92 -9.76 -25.65
N THR A 11 25.25 -8.81 -25.00
CA THR A 11 25.66 -8.30 -23.68
C THR A 11 24.42 -7.77 -22.96
N THR A 12 23.64 -8.66 -22.33
CA THR A 12 22.75 -8.21 -21.25
C THR A 12 23.64 -7.95 -20.06
N GLU A 13 24.25 -6.78 -20.07
CA GLU A 13 25.01 -6.20 -18.98
C GLU A 13 24.14 -6.24 -17.73
N SER A 14 24.54 -7.08 -16.76
CA SER A 14 24.00 -7.09 -15.42
C SER A 14 24.16 -5.69 -14.85
N GLN A 15 23.09 -4.90 -14.90
CA GLN A 15 23.10 -3.62 -14.23
C GLN A 15 23.29 -3.87 -12.73
N PRO A 16 24.28 -3.23 -12.09
CA PRO A 16 24.37 -3.28 -10.65
C PRO A 16 23.10 -2.64 -10.07
N PHE A 17 22.46 -3.35 -9.15
CA PHE A 17 21.38 -2.86 -8.29
C PHE A 17 21.91 -1.65 -7.52
N LYS A 18 21.86 -0.46 -8.14
CA LYS A 18 22.24 0.80 -7.51
C LYS A 18 21.01 1.35 -6.81
N GLU A 19 20.88 0.89 -5.58
CA GLU A 19 20.24 1.59 -4.48
C GLU A 19 20.85 2.99 -4.34
N GLN A 20 20.35 3.95 -5.10
CA GLN A 20 20.71 5.36 -4.97
C GLN A 20 19.46 6.23 -5.14
N GLN A 21 18.83 6.47 -4.00
CA GLN A 21 18.29 7.76 -3.57
C GLN A 21 17.26 8.41 -4.52
N TRP A 22 15.99 8.39 -4.09
CA TRP A 22 14.89 9.20 -4.62
C TRP A 22 15.31 10.66 -4.90
N GLN A 23 15.78 10.95 -6.11
CA GLN A 23 16.06 12.29 -6.59
C GLN A 23 15.15 12.56 -7.79
N HIS A 24 14.21 13.47 -7.58
CA HIS A 24 13.16 13.87 -8.52
C HIS A 24 13.76 14.56 -9.75
N GLN A 25 13.88 13.84 -10.86
CA GLN A 25 14.29 14.42 -12.14
C GLN A 25 13.42 13.99 -13.34
N ASP A 26 12.13 13.75 -13.10
CA ASP A 26 11.14 13.79 -14.18
C ASP A 26 10.37 15.11 -14.11
N PRO A 27 10.42 15.99 -15.13
CA PRO A 27 9.70 17.27 -15.12
C PRO A 27 8.21 17.17 -15.53
N ASN A 28 7.66 15.96 -15.71
CA ASN A 28 6.26 15.77 -16.14
C ASN A 28 5.42 14.83 -15.24
N TRP A 29 5.76 14.74 -13.94
CA TRP A 29 4.84 14.18 -12.93
C TRP A 29 3.97 15.26 -12.27
N ALA A 30 3.83 16.44 -12.90
CA ALA A 30 3.00 17.52 -12.37
C ALA A 30 1.57 16.99 -12.06
N PRO A 31 1.03 17.23 -10.86
CA PRO A 31 -0.33 16.82 -10.56
C PRO A 31 -1.33 17.60 -11.42
N LEU A 32 -2.21 16.88 -12.12
CA LEU A 32 -3.39 17.44 -12.78
C LEU A 32 -4.21 18.26 -11.75
N PRO A 33 -4.82 19.40 -12.12
CA PRO A 33 -5.55 20.22 -11.16
C PRO A 33 -6.88 19.57 -10.76
N ARG A 34 -6.88 18.81 -9.66
CA ARG A 34 -8.07 18.63 -8.82
C ARG A 34 -7.94 19.60 -7.67
N ALA A 35 -8.74 20.66 -7.70
CA ALA A 35 -8.79 21.66 -6.64
C ALA A 35 -9.11 21.00 -5.29
N HIS A 36 -8.10 20.89 -4.42
CA HIS A 36 -8.27 20.78 -2.97
C HIS A 36 -7.23 21.72 -2.33
N THR A 37 -7.58 23.00 -2.28
CA THR A 37 -6.75 24.04 -1.68
C THR A 37 -6.74 23.87 -0.15
N GLN A 38 -5.71 23.21 0.38
CA GLN A 38 -5.40 23.24 1.82
C GLN A 38 -3.93 23.53 2.12
N TYR A 39 -3.02 23.43 1.16
CA TYR A 39 -1.59 23.62 1.42
C TYR A 39 -1.12 25.06 1.16
N ASP A 40 -1.81 26.04 1.75
CA ASP A 40 -1.29 27.40 1.91
C ASP A 40 -1.41 27.82 3.38
N ARG A 41 -0.48 27.33 4.21
CA ARG A 41 -0.25 27.82 5.57
C ARG A 41 0.55 29.13 5.51
N ALA A 42 -0.09 30.19 5.02
CA ALA A 42 0.42 31.55 5.11
C ALA A 42 -0.70 32.54 5.50
N ASN A 43 -1.43 32.24 6.59
CA ASN A 43 -2.17 33.26 7.33
C ASN A 43 -2.29 32.88 8.81
N ARG A 44 -1.20 33.19 9.53
CA ARG A 44 -1.11 33.23 10.98
C ARG A 44 -1.89 34.47 11.47
N SER A 45 -3.19 34.32 11.72
CA SER A 45 -3.99 35.23 12.56
C SER A 45 -5.23 34.50 13.07
N GLY A 46 -5.09 33.81 14.21
CA GLY A 46 -6.20 33.55 15.12
C GLY A 46 -6.73 32.12 15.19
N ALA A 47 -6.79 31.64 16.43
CA ALA A 47 -7.63 30.57 16.98
C ALA A 47 -7.13 29.11 16.94
N LYS A 48 -6.56 28.71 18.10
CA LYS A 48 -6.93 27.55 18.96
C LYS A 48 -7.16 26.20 18.25
N LYS A 49 -6.56 25.08 18.66
CA LYS A 49 -6.33 24.61 20.03
C LYS A 49 -5.36 23.42 19.92
N GLU A 50 -4.19 23.52 20.53
CA GLU A 50 -3.34 22.38 20.78
C GLU A 50 -4.04 21.51 21.82
N LYS A 51 -4.33 20.27 21.46
CA LYS A 51 -4.70 19.21 22.40
C LYS A 51 -3.51 18.26 22.42
N GLU A 52 -2.52 18.64 23.23
CA GLU A 52 -1.70 17.69 23.95
C GLU A 52 -2.59 16.90 24.92
N GLY A 53 -2.24 15.63 25.10
CA GLY A 53 -2.80 14.74 26.12
C GLY A 53 -3.86 13.79 25.56
N ASP A 54 -3.46 12.55 25.29
CA ASP A 54 -3.48 11.54 26.36
C ASP A 54 -2.58 10.37 25.99
N LYS A 55 -1.65 10.03 26.87
CA LYS A 55 -1.01 8.72 26.86
C LYS A 55 -2.05 7.77 27.46
N ASP A 56 -2.96 7.28 26.62
CA ASP A 56 -3.67 6.06 26.96
C ASP A 56 -2.68 4.92 26.76
N GLU A 57 -1.98 4.55 27.84
CA GLU A 57 -1.23 3.30 27.92
C GLU A 57 -2.25 2.14 28.03
N GLY A 58 -3.06 1.97 26.98
CA GLY A 58 -4.21 1.08 26.91
C GLY A 58 -4.72 0.86 25.49
N GLU A 59 -4.03 0.03 24.70
CA GLU A 59 -4.57 -0.59 23.47
C GLU A 59 -5.02 0.40 22.35
N GLU A 60 -4.08 1.11 21.72
CA GLU A 60 -4.36 1.83 20.47
C GLU A 60 -4.46 0.82 19.31
N GLU A 61 -5.59 0.14 19.21
CA GLU A 61 -5.91 -0.62 18.02
C GLU A 61 -6.10 0.34 16.83
N ASP A 62 -5.38 0.10 15.73
CA ASP A 62 -5.49 0.94 14.55
C ASP A 62 -6.91 0.90 13.95
N GLU A 63 -7.27 1.95 13.21
CA GLU A 63 -8.61 2.04 12.62
C GLU A 63 -8.91 0.91 11.61
N TYR A 64 -7.89 0.28 11.03
CA TYR A 64 -8.04 -0.87 10.13
C TYR A 64 -8.47 -2.12 10.91
N GLU A 65 -7.78 -2.44 11.98
CA GLU A 65 -8.02 -3.61 12.82
C GLU A 65 -9.36 -3.49 13.54
N LYS A 66 -9.68 -2.30 14.07
CA LYS A 66 -11.02 -1.99 14.62
C LYS A 66 -12.13 -2.28 13.60
N ARG A 67 -11.91 -1.96 12.32
CA ARG A 67 -12.90 -2.21 11.25
C ARG A 67 -13.01 -3.70 10.97
N ILE A 68 -11.89 -4.42 10.87
CA ILE A 68 -11.90 -5.87 10.64
C ILE A 68 -12.62 -6.60 11.78
N LYS A 69 -12.36 -6.26 13.05
CA LYS A 69 -13.10 -6.83 14.18
C LYS A 69 -14.61 -6.62 14.09
N ARG A 70 -15.04 -5.42 13.68
CA ARG A 70 -16.46 -5.09 13.46
C ARG A 70 -17.12 -5.91 12.34
N THR A 71 -16.35 -6.45 11.38
CA THR A 71 -16.88 -7.25 10.27
C THR A 71 -17.22 -8.69 10.66
N GLY A 72 -16.70 -9.18 11.80
CA GLY A 72 -16.83 -10.57 12.22
C GLY A 72 -15.99 -11.57 11.41
N CYS A 73 -14.98 -11.10 10.67
CA CYS A 73 -14.06 -11.91 9.85
C CYS A 73 -12.60 -11.73 10.25
N SER A 74 -12.33 -11.44 11.53
CA SER A 74 -10.97 -11.18 12.02
C SER A 74 -10.08 -12.41 11.95
N THR A 75 -10.61 -13.60 12.20
CA THR A 75 -9.85 -14.86 12.15
C THR A 75 -9.34 -15.15 10.74
N GLU A 76 -10.17 -15.00 9.72
CA GLU A 76 -9.75 -15.21 8.34
C GLU A 76 -8.78 -14.12 7.85
N ASN A 77 -8.93 -12.88 8.34
CA ASN A 77 -7.96 -11.80 8.08
C ASN A 77 -6.60 -12.09 8.74
N GLU A 78 -6.58 -12.55 9.99
CA GLU A 78 -5.36 -12.93 10.70
C GLU A 78 -4.66 -14.09 9.98
N ALA A 79 -5.39 -15.13 9.57
CA ALA A 79 -4.84 -16.23 8.78
C ALA A 79 -4.21 -15.76 7.45
N LEU A 80 -4.83 -14.77 6.80
CA LEU A 80 -4.26 -14.16 5.59
C LEU A 80 -2.99 -13.36 5.88
N GLN A 81 -2.96 -12.57 6.95
CA GLN A 81 -1.78 -11.82 7.36
C GLN A 81 -0.63 -12.75 7.74
N LEU A 82 -0.91 -13.82 8.49
CA LEU A 82 0.08 -14.83 8.86
C LEU A 82 0.65 -15.53 7.62
N CYS A 83 -0.18 -15.92 6.66
CA CYS A 83 0.31 -16.52 5.42
C CYS A 83 1.25 -15.57 4.66
N TYR A 84 0.92 -14.28 4.59
CA TYR A 84 1.79 -13.30 3.96
C TYR A 84 3.06 -13.04 4.78
N ALA A 85 2.98 -13.04 6.11
CA ALA A 85 4.14 -12.88 6.97
C ALA A 85 5.13 -14.05 6.83
N GLU A 86 4.64 -15.27 6.59
CA GLU A 86 5.49 -16.45 6.37
C GLU A 86 6.08 -16.50 4.95
N LYS A 87 5.25 -16.23 3.93
CA LYS A 87 5.63 -16.46 2.52
C LYS A 87 6.12 -15.21 1.81
N HIS A 88 5.71 -14.02 2.28
CA HIS A 88 5.88 -12.73 1.62
C HIS A 88 5.37 -12.69 0.16
N ASP A 89 4.48 -13.61 -0.22
CA ASP A 89 3.83 -13.66 -1.52
C ASP A 89 2.32 -13.90 -1.37
N TRP A 90 1.54 -12.88 -1.68
CA TRP A 90 0.08 -12.92 -1.60
C TRP A 90 -0.53 -13.94 -2.59
N ARG A 91 0.16 -14.28 -3.69
CA ARG A 91 -0.32 -15.30 -4.66
C ARG A 91 -0.29 -16.69 -4.06
N ALA A 92 0.69 -16.96 -3.19
CA ALA A 92 0.81 -18.21 -2.45
C ALA A 92 -0.17 -18.32 -1.27
N CYS A 93 -0.98 -17.28 -1.02
CA CYS A 93 -1.99 -17.19 0.03
C CYS A 93 -3.43 -17.18 -0.52
N LYS A 94 -3.62 -17.70 -1.74
CA LYS A 94 -4.93 -17.75 -2.41
C LYS A 94 -6.03 -18.39 -1.56
N ASP A 95 -5.70 -19.45 -0.82
CA ASP A 95 -6.68 -20.17 0.00
C ASP A 95 -7.14 -19.34 1.20
N ALA A 96 -6.19 -18.70 1.92
CA ALA A 96 -6.52 -17.77 3.01
C ALA A 96 -7.32 -16.56 2.51
N MET A 97 -6.98 -16.04 1.32
CA MET A 97 -7.72 -14.95 0.67
C MET A 97 -9.16 -15.36 0.33
N ASN A 98 -9.36 -16.59 -0.15
CA ASN A 98 -10.70 -17.10 -0.46
C ASN A 98 -11.53 -17.28 0.82
N ALA A 99 -10.95 -17.85 1.88
CA ALA A 99 -11.61 -17.99 3.17
C ALA A 99 -12.09 -16.63 3.71
N PHE A 100 -11.22 -15.61 3.65
CA PHE A 100 -11.60 -14.25 4.05
C PHE A 100 -12.75 -13.70 3.21
N ARG A 101 -12.71 -13.86 1.88
CA ARG A 101 -13.80 -13.44 0.98
C ARG A 101 -15.12 -14.16 1.25
N GLU A 102 -15.08 -15.45 1.56
CA GLU A 102 -16.27 -16.22 1.90
C GLU A 102 -16.88 -15.76 3.22
N CYS A 103 -16.07 -15.53 4.25
CA CYS A 103 -16.56 -14.91 5.48
C CYS A 103 -17.16 -13.53 5.20
N TRP A 104 -16.47 -12.71 4.41
CA TRP A 104 -16.91 -11.35 4.07
C TRP A 104 -18.29 -11.36 3.40
N LYS A 105 -18.53 -12.29 2.48
CA LYS A 105 -19.83 -12.51 1.83
C LYS A 105 -20.89 -12.98 2.82
N ARG A 106 -20.57 -13.97 3.65
CA ARG A 106 -21.51 -14.53 4.66
C ARG A 106 -21.97 -13.48 5.67
N ASN A 107 -21.09 -12.56 6.04
CA ASN A 107 -21.38 -11.51 7.01
C ASN A 107 -22.00 -10.26 6.35
N GLY A 108 -22.34 -10.32 5.05
CA GLY A 108 -23.03 -9.22 4.35
C GLY A 108 -22.16 -7.99 4.12
N ASN A 109 -20.84 -8.11 4.22
CA ASN A 109 -19.91 -6.99 4.04
C ASN A 109 -19.66 -6.66 2.55
N VAL A 110 -20.40 -7.29 1.63
CA VAL A 110 -20.29 -7.05 0.19
C VAL A 110 -20.58 -5.58 -0.11
N GLN A 111 -19.57 -4.87 -0.62
CA GLN A 111 -19.81 -3.60 -1.27
C GLN A 111 -20.48 -3.90 -2.61
N ALA A 112 -21.50 -3.14 -2.99
CA ALA A 112 -22.04 -3.21 -4.34
C ALA A 112 -20.86 -2.99 -5.31
N GLU A 113 -20.55 -4.00 -6.12
CA GLU A 113 -19.54 -3.89 -7.17
C GLU A 113 -19.92 -2.69 -8.06
N VAL A 114 -19.00 -1.73 -8.16
CA VAL A 114 -19.05 -0.59 -9.10
C VAL A 114 -18.49 -1.01 -10.44
#